data_AF-A0AA43IEQ0-F1
#
_entry.id   AF-A0AA43IEQ0-F1
#
_cell.length_a   1.000
_cell.length_b   1.000
_cell.length_c   1.000
_cell.angle_alpha   90.00
_cell.angle_beta   90.00
_cell.angle_gamma   90.00
#
_symmetry.space_group_name_H-M   'P 1'
#
loop_
_entity.id
_entity.type
_entity.pdbx_description
1 polymer ?
#
loop_
_entity_poly.entity_id
_entity_poly.type
_entity_poly.pdbx_seq_one_letter_code
_entity_poly.pdbx_strand_id
1 'polypeptide(L)'
;MMDLKLAPSFALLALNGQRSLHMTTVKKVSLRCMAAAVVLELYLEGCLSQYENKITLPKAKLDPSHSTLYRETVLQPLLHNSAVTEGDLNWWLKKASTKSNHQLKKFETAITDYLKSMNLLEEIPSLLGSDMYFDSAEVEIKAYRSKMEAYTSITENIRAEILEEGSVTDEVICMLWLLRECGCMHDYFSKNELEKVNIRFHDLYQSNLWAKTLFPIQIHHGIELGIKRFLELKTKFVKTDVGGSINFIFPALERSQAVFIETESWFDNSSQRLDAVITRLMSCGHEIKVIERGSIATLKIDNLLYDAIPHFVMMKVPIQGVRLVPKRPL
;
A
#
# COMPACT_ATOMS: atom_id res chain seq x y z
N MET A 1 10.59 18.27 7.48
CA MET A 1 10.20 16.93 7.02
C MET A 1 10.12 16.04 8.24
N MET A 2 9.09 15.22 8.36
CA MET A 2 8.99 14.27 9.48
C MET A 2 9.94 13.11 9.14
N ASP A 3 10.99 12.93 9.93
CA ASP A 3 12.01 11.91 9.71
C ASP A 3 11.45 10.54 10.11
N LEU A 4 10.64 9.97 9.22
CA LEU A 4 9.99 8.68 9.42
C LEU A 4 10.89 7.57 8.90
N LYS A 5 10.98 6.51 9.70
CA LYS A 5 11.74 5.32 9.35
C LYS A 5 11.03 4.52 8.25
N LEU A 6 11.78 3.67 7.56
CA LEU A 6 11.32 2.92 6.38
C LEU A 6 9.99 2.17 6.60
N ALA A 7 9.83 1.43 7.71
CA ALA A 7 8.64 0.63 7.94
C ALA A 7 7.39 1.48 8.26
N PRO A 8 7.44 2.49 9.15
CA PRO A 8 6.37 3.49 9.29
C PRO A 8 6.02 4.20 7.97
N SER A 9 7.02 4.63 7.20
CA SER A 9 6.81 5.28 5.90
C SER A 9 6.09 4.36 4.91
N PHE A 10 6.53 3.11 4.79
CA PHE A 10 5.87 2.12 3.94
C PHE A 10 4.47 1.74 4.45
N ALA A 11 4.26 1.71 5.77
CA ALA A 11 2.95 1.43 6.37
C ALA A 11 1.91 2.50 5.99
N LEU A 12 2.28 3.78 5.94
CA LEU A 12 1.40 4.85 5.49
C LEU A 12 0.95 4.67 4.03
N LEU A 13 1.80 4.10 3.18
CA LEU A 13 1.45 3.74 1.80
C LEU A 13 0.57 2.49 1.74
N ALA A 14 0.98 1.44 2.46
CA ALA A 14 0.38 0.12 2.35
C ALA A 14 -0.96 -0.02 3.09
N LEU A 15 -1.20 0.76 4.14
CA LEU A 15 -2.47 0.74 4.88
C LEU A 15 -3.51 1.73 4.34
N ASN A 16 -3.11 2.74 3.58
CA ASN A 16 -4.05 3.75 3.07
C ASN A 16 -5.20 3.10 2.28
N GLY A 17 -6.43 3.38 2.68
CA GLY A 17 -7.65 2.81 2.09
C GLY A 17 -7.93 1.34 2.41
N GLN A 18 -7.06 0.66 3.16
CA GLN A 18 -7.30 -0.72 3.63
C GLN A 18 -8.35 -0.74 4.75
N ARG A 19 -9.14 -1.83 4.82
CA ARG A 19 -10.12 -2.03 5.88
C ARG A 19 -9.42 -2.18 7.24
N SER A 20 -9.79 -1.36 8.22
CA SER A 20 -9.17 -1.42 9.56
C SER A 20 -9.64 -2.65 10.35
N LEU A 21 -10.93 -2.97 10.28
CA LEU A 21 -11.53 -4.04 11.10
C LEU A 21 -11.26 -5.46 10.60
N HIS A 22 -11.15 -5.63 9.28
CA HIS A 22 -11.16 -6.96 8.66
C HIS A 22 -9.82 -7.32 8.02
N MET A 23 -9.37 -8.56 8.23
CA MET A 23 -8.13 -9.09 7.68
C MET A 23 -8.34 -9.65 6.27
N THR A 24 -8.37 -8.76 5.26
CA THR A 24 -8.52 -9.14 3.85
C THR A 24 -7.27 -9.81 3.29
N THR A 25 -7.36 -10.34 2.06
CA THR A 25 -6.21 -10.97 1.41
C THR A 25 -5.12 -9.94 1.10
N VAL A 26 -5.50 -8.77 0.58
CA VAL A 26 -4.55 -7.70 0.28
C VAL A 26 -3.93 -7.14 1.57
N LYS A 27 -4.71 -6.95 2.64
CA LYS A 27 -4.15 -6.49 3.92
C LYS A 27 -3.09 -7.45 4.45
N LYS A 28 -3.28 -8.77 4.32
CA LYS A 28 -2.24 -9.75 4.69
C LYS A 28 -0.96 -9.57 3.88
N VAL A 29 -1.05 -9.37 2.56
CA VAL A 29 0.12 -9.09 1.70
C VAL A 29 0.85 -7.84 2.18
N SER A 30 0.11 -6.75 2.40
CA SER A 30 0.65 -5.49 2.90
C SER A 30 1.36 -5.67 4.25
N LEU A 31 0.73 -6.33 5.22
CA LEU A 31 1.32 -6.56 6.54
C LEU A 31 2.58 -7.44 6.48
N ARG A 32 2.64 -8.41 5.57
CA ARG A 32 3.84 -9.24 5.35
C ARG A 32 4.99 -8.43 4.78
N CYS A 33 4.71 -7.56 3.81
CA CYS A 33 5.72 -6.64 3.26
C CYS A 33 6.17 -5.61 4.30
N MET A 34 5.25 -5.06 5.09
CA MET A 34 5.57 -4.19 6.22
C MET A 34 6.44 -4.88 7.27
N ALA A 35 6.22 -6.17 7.53
CA ALA A 35 7.09 -6.95 8.42
C ALA A 35 8.50 -7.13 7.84
N ALA A 36 8.63 -7.32 6.52
CA ALA A 36 9.92 -7.32 5.84
C ALA A 36 10.60 -5.93 5.88
N ALA A 37 9.81 -4.85 5.77
CA ALA A 37 10.30 -3.48 5.89
C ALA A 37 10.97 -3.20 7.25
N VAL A 38 10.52 -3.84 8.34
CA VAL A 38 11.19 -3.73 9.65
C VAL A 38 12.61 -4.29 9.61
N VAL A 39 12.85 -5.38 8.88
CA VAL A 39 14.21 -5.95 8.73
C VAL A 39 15.09 -4.99 7.93
N LEU A 40 14.56 -4.46 6.82
CA LEU A 40 15.27 -3.49 5.98
C LEU A 40 15.57 -2.19 6.73
N GLU A 41 14.65 -1.72 7.56
CA GLU A 41 14.82 -0.55 8.41
C GLU A 41 16.01 -0.73 9.38
N LEU A 42 16.12 -1.89 10.02
CA LEU A 42 17.24 -2.20 10.91
C LEU A 42 18.56 -2.37 10.16
N TYR A 43 18.51 -2.81 8.91
CA TYR A 43 19.67 -2.85 8.04
C TYR A 43 20.17 -1.44 7.74
N LEU A 44 19.29 -0.53 7.32
CA LEU A 44 19.61 0.87 7.01
C LEU A 44 20.15 1.63 8.23
N GLU A 45 19.66 1.29 9.44
CA GLU A 45 20.15 1.87 10.70
C GLU A 45 21.51 1.30 11.17
N GLY A 46 22.11 0.35 10.44
CA GLY A 46 23.37 -0.31 10.86
C GLY A 46 23.22 -1.16 12.15
N CYS A 47 21.98 -1.51 12.51
CA CYS A 47 21.71 -2.38 13.65
C CYS A 47 22.12 -3.83 13.37
N LEU A 48 22.10 -4.23 12.11
CA LEU A 48 22.50 -5.54 11.61
C LEU A 48 24.00 -5.57 11.29
N SER A 49 24.73 -6.51 11.90
CA SER A 49 26.14 -6.76 11.56
C SER A 49 26.23 -7.80 10.44
N GLN A 50 26.86 -7.42 9.33
CA GLN A 50 27.13 -8.32 8.21
C GLN A 50 28.55 -8.88 8.32
N TYR A 51 28.68 -10.20 8.43
CA TYR A 51 29.96 -10.90 8.37
C TYR A 51 29.82 -12.10 7.43
N GLU A 52 30.67 -12.22 6.41
CA GLU A 52 30.68 -13.33 5.44
C GLU A 52 29.29 -13.72 4.91
N ASN A 53 28.51 -12.72 4.47
CA ASN A 53 27.15 -12.88 3.92
C ASN A 53 26.07 -13.33 4.93
N LYS A 54 26.42 -13.40 6.23
CA LYS A 54 25.47 -13.61 7.32
C LYS A 54 25.13 -12.28 7.99
N ILE A 55 23.86 -12.08 8.23
CA ILE A 55 23.31 -10.99 9.00
C ILE A 55 23.03 -11.49 10.41
N THR A 56 23.65 -10.82 11.38
CA THR A 56 23.48 -11.06 12.80
C THR A 56 22.75 -9.88 13.44
N LEU A 57 21.73 -10.18 14.24
CA LEU A 57 21.03 -9.18 15.05
C LEU A 57 21.36 -9.42 16.54
N PRO A 58 22.15 -8.52 17.17
CA PRO A 58 22.37 -8.58 18.61
C PRO A 58 21.11 -8.13 19.35
N LYS A 59 20.60 -8.98 20.25
CA LYS A 59 19.40 -8.66 21.06
C LYS A 59 19.53 -7.37 21.88
N ALA A 60 20.77 -6.97 22.21
CA ALA A 60 21.08 -5.77 22.98
C ALA A 60 20.81 -4.44 22.26
N LYS A 61 20.67 -4.44 20.92
CA LYS A 61 20.35 -3.23 20.14
C LYS A 61 18.84 -2.95 20.02
N LEU A 62 18.00 -3.79 20.64
CA LEU A 62 16.56 -3.59 20.68
C LEU A 62 16.20 -2.81 21.94
N ASP A 63 16.00 -1.50 21.79
CA ASP A 63 15.47 -0.66 22.87
C ASP A 63 13.93 -0.78 22.89
N PRO A 64 13.33 -1.34 23.96
CA PRO A 64 11.88 -1.57 24.08
C PRO A 64 11.11 -0.29 24.44
N SER A 65 11.38 0.81 23.72
CA SER A 65 10.60 2.05 23.86
C SER A 65 9.24 1.90 23.18
N HIS A 66 8.21 2.64 23.65
CA HIS A 66 6.90 2.68 22.98
C HIS A 66 7.00 3.06 21.49
N SER A 67 8.02 3.85 21.11
CA SER A 67 8.29 4.25 19.72
C SER A 67 8.76 3.12 18.80
N THR A 68 9.11 1.95 19.31
CA THR A 68 9.69 0.84 18.52
C THR A 68 8.97 -0.49 18.71
N LEU A 69 7.84 -0.52 19.44
CA LEU A 69 7.08 -1.76 19.73
C LEU A 69 6.72 -2.57 18.48
N TYR A 70 6.40 -1.92 17.36
CA TYR A 70 6.10 -2.61 16.11
C TYR A 70 7.28 -3.48 15.65
N ARG A 71 8.54 -3.05 15.88
CA ARG A 71 9.73 -3.83 15.55
C ARG A 71 9.79 -5.11 16.37
N GLU A 72 9.51 -5.01 17.66
CA GLU A 72 9.55 -6.16 18.56
C GLU A 72 8.54 -7.24 18.18
N THR A 73 7.33 -6.83 17.78
CA THR A 73 6.30 -7.79 17.33
C THR A 73 6.77 -8.60 16.11
N VAL A 74 7.65 -8.02 15.28
CA VAL A 74 8.24 -8.70 14.13
C VAL A 74 9.42 -9.56 14.55
N LEU A 75 10.33 -9.03 15.39
CA LEU A 75 11.63 -9.63 15.69
C LEU A 75 11.60 -10.65 16.84
N GLN A 76 10.80 -10.46 17.88
CA GLN A 76 10.73 -11.42 19.00
C GLN A 76 10.44 -12.86 18.53
N PRO A 77 9.48 -13.09 17.60
CA PRO A 77 9.27 -14.43 17.05
C PRO A 77 10.45 -14.98 16.24
N LEU A 78 11.33 -14.12 15.72
CA LEU A 78 12.48 -14.51 14.91
C LEU A 78 13.69 -14.89 15.75
N LEU A 79 13.87 -14.24 16.90
CA LEU A 79 15.07 -14.36 17.72
C LEU A 79 15.07 -15.59 18.64
N HIS A 80 13.90 -16.20 18.90
CA HIS A 80 13.72 -17.31 19.85
C HIS A 80 14.45 -17.06 21.20
N ASN A 81 14.65 -18.07 22.05
CA ASN A 81 15.48 -17.94 23.26
C ASN A 81 17.00 -17.81 22.96
N SER A 82 17.41 -17.69 21.70
CA SER A 82 18.83 -17.53 21.34
C SER A 82 19.31 -16.09 21.54
N ALA A 83 20.54 -15.95 22.05
CA ALA A 83 21.18 -14.64 22.22
C ALA A 83 21.55 -13.97 20.88
N VAL A 84 21.76 -14.77 19.83
CA VAL A 84 22.11 -14.33 18.47
C VAL A 84 21.43 -15.28 17.48
N THR A 85 20.82 -14.71 16.44
CA THR A 85 20.30 -15.46 15.29
C THR A 85 21.06 -15.04 14.05
N GLU A 86 21.51 -16.04 13.28
CA GLU A 86 22.26 -15.82 12.04
C GLU A 86 21.41 -16.26 10.85
N GLY A 87 21.42 -15.47 9.78
CA GLY A 87 20.79 -15.82 8.51
C GLY A 87 21.23 -14.85 7.42
N ASP A 88 21.13 -15.25 6.17
CA ASP A 88 21.30 -14.31 5.06
C ASP A 88 20.08 -13.36 4.96
N LEU A 89 20.18 -12.31 4.14
CA LEU A 89 19.10 -11.33 3.97
C LEU A 89 17.79 -11.99 3.50
N ASN A 90 17.89 -12.93 2.57
CA ASN A 90 16.77 -13.69 2.03
C ASN A 90 16.03 -14.46 3.14
N TRP A 91 16.76 -15.12 4.02
CA TRP A 91 16.21 -15.83 5.17
C TRP A 91 15.48 -14.87 6.11
N TRP A 92 16.11 -13.74 6.46
CA TRP A 92 15.50 -12.75 7.35
C TRP A 92 14.20 -12.18 6.78
N LEU A 93 14.20 -11.76 5.50
CA LEU A 93 13.02 -11.20 4.84
C LEU A 93 11.90 -12.23 4.72
N LYS A 94 12.20 -13.47 4.32
CA LYS A 94 11.20 -14.54 4.24
C LYS A 94 10.64 -14.93 5.59
N LYS A 95 11.48 -14.97 6.63
CA LYS A 95 11.00 -15.30 7.98
C LYS A 95 10.14 -14.18 8.56
N ALA A 96 10.53 -12.92 8.37
CA ALA A 96 9.72 -11.78 8.78
C ALA A 96 8.36 -11.74 8.07
N SER A 97 8.30 -12.09 6.79
CA SER A 97 7.05 -12.12 6.00
C SER A 97 6.19 -13.37 6.26
N THR A 98 6.71 -14.40 6.92
CA THR A 98 5.99 -15.65 7.20
C THR A 98 5.42 -15.63 8.63
N LYS A 99 4.28 -14.95 8.80
CA LYS A 99 3.59 -14.79 10.08
C LYS A 99 2.15 -15.33 10.03
N SER A 100 1.67 -15.81 11.17
CA SER A 100 0.27 -16.21 11.35
C SER A 100 -0.65 -14.99 11.39
N ASN A 101 -1.96 -15.17 11.11
CA ASN A 101 -2.92 -14.06 11.15
C ASN A 101 -2.94 -13.34 12.52
N HIS A 102 -2.77 -14.09 13.61
CA HIS A 102 -2.70 -13.53 14.96
C HIS A 102 -1.47 -12.62 15.13
N GLN A 103 -0.30 -13.07 14.66
CA GLN A 103 0.93 -12.26 14.69
C GLN A 103 0.83 -11.03 13.79
N LEU A 104 0.23 -11.16 12.59
CA LEU A 104 0.00 -10.03 11.70
C LEU A 104 -0.94 -9.00 12.33
N LYS A 105 -2.00 -9.43 13.01
CA LYS A 105 -2.91 -8.52 13.71
C LYS A 105 -2.22 -7.80 14.87
N LYS A 106 -1.41 -8.50 15.67
CA LYS A 106 -0.61 -7.88 16.73
C LYS A 106 0.36 -6.83 16.18
N PHE A 107 1.00 -7.13 15.05
CA PHE A 107 1.89 -6.19 14.36
C PHE A 107 1.13 -4.99 13.79
N GLU A 108 -0.02 -5.21 13.14
CA GLU A 108 -0.91 -4.16 12.63
C GLU A 108 -1.30 -3.20 13.76
N THR A 109 -1.75 -3.70 14.90
CA THR A 109 -2.07 -2.86 16.06
C THR A 109 -0.86 -2.05 16.53
N ALA A 110 0.29 -2.69 16.73
CA ALA A 110 1.49 -1.99 17.21
C ALA A 110 1.97 -0.87 16.27
N ILE A 111 1.96 -1.09 14.95
CA ILE A 111 2.39 -0.07 13.99
C ILE A 111 1.33 1.01 13.77
N THR A 112 0.05 0.66 13.81
CA THR A 112 -1.04 1.65 13.67
C THR A 112 -1.14 2.53 14.91
N ASP A 113 -0.98 1.98 16.12
CA ASP A 113 -0.94 2.76 17.37
C ASP A 113 0.24 3.76 17.34
N TYR A 114 1.41 3.32 16.86
CA TYR A 114 2.57 4.20 16.67
C TYR A 114 2.25 5.35 15.71
N LEU A 115 1.70 5.06 14.53
CA LEU A 115 1.35 6.09 13.53
C LEU A 115 0.22 7.02 14.01
N LYS A 116 -0.79 6.49 14.71
CA LYS A 116 -1.87 7.27 15.33
C LYS A 116 -1.36 8.22 16.40
N SER A 117 -0.41 7.76 17.23
CA SER A 117 0.22 8.60 18.27
C SER A 117 0.96 9.82 17.70
N MET A 118 1.41 9.73 16.45
CA MET A 118 2.04 10.82 15.71
C MET A 118 1.06 11.63 14.86
N ASN A 119 -0.24 11.32 14.92
CA ASN A 119 -1.28 11.92 14.09
C ASN A 119 -1.00 11.79 12.58
N LEU A 120 -0.48 10.62 12.16
CA LEU A 120 -0.16 10.31 10.76
C LEU A 120 -1.11 9.31 10.12
N LEU A 121 -1.88 8.59 10.93
CA LEU A 121 -2.84 7.59 10.49
C LEU A 121 -4.08 7.71 11.37
N GLU A 122 -5.25 7.58 10.78
CA GLU A 122 -6.52 7.52 11.50
C GLU A 122 -7.45 6.47 10.90
N GLU A 123 -8.56 6.19 11.59
CA GLU A 123 -9.62 5.33 11.08
C GLU A 123 -10.85 6.16 10.77
N ILE A 124 -11.35 6.03 9.54
CA ILE A 124 -12.55 6.73 9.06
C ILE A 124 -13.54 5.71 8.48
N PRO A 125 -14.81 6.09 8.28
CA PRO A 125 -15.71 5.34 7.41
C PRO A 125 -15.06 5.07 6.06
N SER A 126 -15.16 3.84 5.57
CA SER A 126 -14.64 3.47 4.27
C SER A 126 -15.51 4.05 3.18
N LEU A 127 -14.87 4.49 2.08
CA LEU A 127 -15.60 4.89 0.87
C LEU A 127 -16.55 3.79 0.38
N LEU A 128 -16.17 2.52 0.53
CA LEU A 128 -17.02 1.37 0.19
C LEU A 128 -18.27 1.28 1.08
N GLY A 129 -18.20 1.75 2.32
CA GLY A 129 -19.37 1.83 3.19
C GLY A 129 -20.41 2.84 2.68
N SER A 130 -19.99 3.82 1.87
CA SER A 130 -20.90 4.77 1.20
C SER A 130 -21.49 4.23 -0.11
N ASP A 131 -21.14 2.99 -0.51
CA ASP A 131 -21.79 2.34 -1.65
C ASP A 131 -23.24 2.02 -1.30
N MET A 132 -24.14 2.26 -2.24
CA MET A 132 -25.58 2.05 -2.09
C MET A 132 -25.94 0.68 -1.48
N TYR A 133 -25.24 -0.40 -1.83
CA TYR A 133 -25.55 -1.73 -1.30
C TYR A 133 -25.07 -1.94 0.14
N PHE A 134 -23.96 -1.33 0.54
CA PHE A 134 -23.42 -1.45 1.89
C PHE A 134 -24.12 -0.52 2.86
N ASP A 135 -24.42 0.69 2.40
CA ASP A 135 -25.15 1.71 3.13
C ASP A 135 -26.57 1.23 3.48
N SER A 136 -27.30 0.69 2.49
CA SER A 136 -28.64 0.11 2.72
C SER A 136 -28.66 -1.13 3.60
N ALA A 137 -27.51 -1.79 3.79
CA ALA A 137 -27.37 -2.93 4.69
C ALA A 137 -26.89 -2.54 6.10
N GLU A 138 -26.70 -1.24 6.37
CA GLU A 138 -26.23 -0.69 7.66
C GLU A 138 -24.91 -1.33 8.15
N VAL A 139 -24.05 -1.74 7.20
CA VAL A 139 -22.77 -2.38 7.53
C VAL A 139 -21.70 -1.32 7.77
N GLU A 140 -21.24 -1.18 9.01
CA GLU A 140 -20.13 -0.29 9.33
C GLU A 140 -18.80 -0.85 8.77
N ILE A 141 -18.27 -0.21 7.73
CA ILE A 141 -16.96 -0.52 7.17
C ILE A 141 -16.03 0.65 7.47
N LYS A 142 -14.93 0.39 8.18
CA LYS A 142 -13.87 1.37 8.44
C LYS A 142 -12.63 1.11 7.60
N ALA A 143 -11.94 2.18 7.23
CA ALA A 143 -10.66 2.14 6.53
C ALA A 143 -9.63 3.03 7.23
N TYR A 144 -8.36 2.71 7.02
CA TYR A 144 -7.28 3.61 7.44
C TYR A 144 -7.13 4.75 6.44
N ARG A 145 -6.98 5.98 6.95
CA ARG A 145 -6.56 7.15 6.18
C ARG A 145 -5.22 7.65 6.68
N SER A 146 -4.26 7.71 5.76
CA SER A 146 -2.95 8.30 6.03
C SER A 146 -3.05 9.82 5.91
N LYS A 147 -2.28 10.56 6.70
CA LYS A 147 -2.20 12.01 6.62
C LYS A 147 -1.69 12.44 5.23
N MET A 148 -2.43 13.34 4.57
CA MET A 148 -2.19 13.68 3.17
C MET A 148 -0.79 14.25 2.93
N GLU A 149 -0.28 15.11 3.81
CA GLU A 149 1.05 15.71 3.63
C GLU A 149 2.16 14.66 3.70
N ALA A 150 2.07 13.74 4.66
CA ALA A 150 3.05 12.67 4.82
C ALA A 150 2.97 11.68 3.65
N TYR A 151 1.76 11.26 3.27
CA TYR A 151 1.54 10.39 2.13
C TYR A 151 2.11 10.99 0.84
N THR A 152 1.76 12.25 0.53
CA THR A 152 2.23 12.95 -0.67
C THR A 152 3.75 13.11 -0.65
N SER A 153 4.34 13.47 0.50
CA SER A 153 5.80 13.63 0.60
C SER A 153 6.53 12.31 0.33
N ILE A 154 6.03 11.18 0.85
CA ILE A 154 6.65 9.87 0.63
C ILE A 154 6.51 9.46 -0.84
N THR A 155 5.31 9.61 -1.44
CA THR A 155 5.09 9.22 -2.83
C THR A 155 5.90 10.06 -3.81
N GLU A 156 5.95 11.38 -3.61
CA GLU A 156 6.72 12.26 -4.49
C GLU A 156 8.23 12.05 -4.33
N ASN A 157 8.73 11.74 -3.13
CA ASN A 157 10.16 11.40 -2.97
C ASN A 157 10.55 10.14 -3.76
N ILE A 158 9.75 9.07 -3.64
CA ILE A 158 9.96 7.84 -4.39
C ILE A 158 9.89 8.12 -5.90
N ARG A 159 8.92 8.92 -6.34
CA ARG A 159 8.73 9.24 -7.75
C ARG A 159 9.88 10.08 -8.30
N ALA A 160 10.32 11.11 -7.58
CA ALA A 160 11.43 11.96 -7.99
C ALA A 160 12.72 11.15 -8.15
N GLU A 161 13.14 10.38 -7.14
CA GLU A 161 14.40 9.62 -7.20
C GLU A 161 14.40 8.54 -8.31
N ILE A 162 13.23 7.97 -8.61
CA ILE A 162 13.12 6.88 -9.60
C ILE A 162 12.91 7.39 -11.03
N LEU A 163 12.16 8.47 -11.23
CA LEU A 163 11.80 8.98 -12.56
C LEU A 163 12.75 10.06 -13.08
N GLU A 164 13.52 10.68 -12.19
CA GLU A 164 14.51 11.71 -12.55
C GLU A 164 15.93 11.12 -12.60
N GLU A 165 16.81 11.84 -13.31
CA GLU A 165 18.22 11.49 -13.42
C GLU A 165 18.96 11.77 -12.10
N GLY A 166 19.74 10.82 -11.62
CA GLY A 166 20.50 10.97 -10.37
C GLY A 166 20.84 9.66 -9.68
N SER A 167 21.39 9.74 -8.48
CA SER A 167 21.58 8.59 -7.58
C SER A 167 20.28 8.28 -6.84
N VAL A 168 19.99 6.99 -6.64
CA VAL A 168 18.86 6.53 -5.83
C VAL A 168 19.39 6.11 -4.46
N THR A 169 18.73 6.56 -3.40
CA THR A 169 19.07 6.21 -2.02
C THR A 169 18.73 4.75 -1.71
N ASP A 170 19.45 4.16 -0.74
CA ASP A 170 19.16 2.79 -0.30
C ASP A 170 17.75 2.65 0.30
N GLU A 171 17.20 3.72 0.86
CA GLU A 171 15.81 3.76 1.34
C GLU A 171 14.82 3.65 0.18
N VAL A 172 15.00 4.42 -0.90
CA VAL A 172 14.13 4.33 -2.08
C VAL A 172 14.30 2.99 -2.81
N ILE A 173 15.50 2.41 -2.83
CA ILE A 173 15.72 1.03 -3.33
C ILE A 173 14.87 0.04 -2.51
N CYS A 174 14.86 0.17 -1.18
CA CYS A 174 14.01 -0.64 -0.30
C CYS A 174 12.52 -0.41 -0.57
N MET A 175 12.07 0.84 -0.69
CA MET A 175 10.67 1.18 -0.99
C MET A 175 10.23 0.59 -2.32
N LEU A 176 11.06 0.70 -3.37
CA LEU A 176 10.76 0.17 -4.69
C LEU A 176 10.61 -1.36 -4.65
N TRP A 177 11.49 -2.05 -3.92
CA TRP A 177 11.36 -3.50 -3.69
C TRP A 177 10.07 -3.83 -2.93
N LEU A 178 9.74 -3.09 -1.86
CA LEU A 178 8.52 -3.31 -1.09
C LEU A 178 7.25 -3.07 -1.91
N LEU A 179 7.22 -2.04 -2.76
CA LEU A 179 6.11 -1.78 -3.68
C LEU A 179 5.93 -2.91 -4.70
N ARG A 180 7.03 -3.50 -5.18
CA ARG A 180 7.01 -4.66 -6.07
C ARG A 180 6.43 -5.88 -5.36
N GLU A 181 6.96 -6.24 -4.21
CA GLU A 181 6.53 -7.42 -3.43
C GLU A 181 5.10 -7.28 -2.92
N CYS A 182 4.68 -6.05 -2.59
CA CYS A 182 3.31 -5.79 -2.19
C CYS A 182 2.37 -5.72 -3.39
N GLY A 183 2.86 -5.64 -4.63
CA GLY A 183 2.07 -5.52 -5.86
C GLY A 183 1.46 -4.13 -6.12
N CYS A 184 1.93 -3.08 -5.43
CA CYS A 184 1.27 -1.77 -5.44
C CYS A 184 1.84 -0.81 -6.50
N MET A 185 2.75 -1.25 -7.38
CA MET A 185 3.39 -0.39 -8.38
C MET A 185 2.38 0.40 -9.23
N HIS A 186 1.27 -0.22 -9.61
CA HIS A 186 0.21 0.41 -10.42
C HIS A 186 -0.64 1.44 -9.66
N ASP A 187 -0.53 1.48 -8.34
CA ASP A 187 -1.22 2.47 -7.51
C ASP A 187 -0.43 3.80 -7.51
N TYR A 188 0.88 3.76 -7.77
CA TYR A 188 1.80 4.90 -7.63
C TYR A 188 2.41 5.40 -8.94
N PHE A 189 2.47 4.55 -9.96
CA PHE A 189 3.07 4.88 -11.25
C PHE A 189 2.08 4.66 -12.39
N SER A 190 2.08 5.60 -13.34
CA SER A 190 1.31 5.47 -14.57
C SER A 190 1.88 4.37 -15.47
N LYS A 191 1.15 4.00 -16.52
CA LYS A 191 1.63 2.98 -17.47
C LYS A 191 2.96 3.38 -18.11
N ASN A 192 3.09 4.65 -18.51
CA ASN A 192 4.30 5.17 -19.14
C ASN A 192 5.45 5.27 -18.13
N GLU A 193 5.14 5.62 -16.89
CA GLU A 193 6.13 5.67 -15.82
C GLU A 193 6.64 4.28 -15.45
N LEU A 194 5.79 3.26 -15.46
CA LEU A 194 6.20 1.89 -15.16
C LEU A 194 7.26 1.36 -16.12
N GLU A 195 7.24 1.77 -17.39
CA GLU A 195 8.30 1.44 -18.34
C GLU A 195 9.64 2.06 -17.90
N LYS A 196 9.63 3.33 -17.49
CA LYS A 196 10.81 4.00 -16.94
C LYS A 196 11.28 3.37 -15.63
N VAL A 197 10.35 3.05 -14.73
CA VAL A 197 10.65 2.36 -13.46
C VAL A 197 11.33 1.02 -13.74
N ASN A 198 10.88 0.26 -14.74
CA ASN A 198 11.50 -1.02 -15.09
C ASN A 198 12.93 -0.86 -15.63
N ILE A 199 13.19 0.15 -16.47
CA ILE A 199 14.54 0.48 -16.93
C ILE A 199 15.41 0.86 -15.73
N ARG A 200 14.93 1.76 -14.88
CA ARG A 200 15.62 2.19 -13.66
C ARG A 200 15.93 1.01 -12.73
N PHE A 201 14.99 0.07 -12.57
CA PHE A 201 15.16 -1.14 -11.79
C PHE A 201 16.32 -2.00 -12.32
N HIS A 202 16.43 -2.12 -13.64
CA HIS A 202 17.51 -2.86 -14.30
C HIS A 202 18.86 -2.16 -14.10
N ASP A 203 18.92 -0.85 -14.29
CA ASP A 203 20.14 -0.06 -14.11
C ASP A 203 20.65 -0.14 -12.68
N LEU A 204 19.76 -0.03 -11.69
CA LEU A 204 20.08 -0.22 -10.28
C LEU A 204 20.61 -1.63 -10.00
N TYR A 205 19.97 -2.65 -10.57
CA TYR A 205 20.45 -4.03 -10.45
C TYR A 205 21.85 -4.23 -11.07
N GLN A 206 22.24 -3.47 -12.08
CA GLN A 206 23.59 -3.58 -12.66
C GLN A 206 24.63 -2.72 -11.92
N SER A 207 24.24 -1.56 -11.40
CA SER A 207 25.16 -0.54 -10.89
C SER A 207 25.29 -0.51 -9.36
N ASN A 208 24.27 -0.94 -8.62
CA ASN A 208 24.22 -0.81 -7.16
C ASN A 208 24.32 -2.19 -6.46
N LEU A 209 25.26 -2.33 -5.52
CA LEU A 209 25.49 -3.59 -4.80
C LEU A 209 24.30 -3.99 -3.92
N TRP A 210 23.67 -3.03 -3.25
CA TRP A 210 22.51 -3.28 -2.41
C TRP A 210 21.32 -3.76 -3.25
N ALA A 211 21.04 -3.11 -4.38
CA ALA A 211 20.01 -3.54 -5.31
C ALA A 211 20.28 -4.96 -5.86
N LYS A 212 21.53 -5.29 -6.19
CA LYS A 212 21.95 -6.65 -6.60
C LYS A 212 21.59 -7.71 -5.58
N THR A 213 21.75 -7.41 -4.29
CA THR A 213 21.44 -8.34 -3.20
C THR A 213 19.94 -8.42 -2.92
N LEU A 214 19.24 -7.27 -2.90
CA LEU A 214 17.84 -7.20 -2.48
C LEU A 214 16.87 -7.64 -3.57
N PHE A 215 17.02 -7.16 -4.81
CA PHE A 215 16.03 -7.33 -5.87
C PHE A 215 15.74 -8.79 -6.25
N PRO A 216 16.70 -9.73 -6.22
CA PRO A 216 16.41 -11.15 -6.48
C PRO A 216 15.53 -11.82 -5.42
N ILE A 217 15.42 -11.24 -4.22
CA ILE A 217 14.66 -11.83 -3.12
C ILE A 217 13.16 -11.65 -3.36
N GLN A 218 12.39 -12.72 -3.20
CA GLN A 218 10.94 -12.75 -3.32
C GLN A 218 10.31 -13.32 -2.03
N ILE A 219 9.31 -12.64 -1.49
CA ILE A 219 8.63 -12.99 -0.23
C ILE A 219 7.15 -13.38 -0.40
N HIS A 220 6.65 -13.47 -1.63
CA HIS A 220 5.28 -13.88 -1.95
C HIS A 220 4.91 -15.29 -1.40
N HIS A 221 3.67 -15.47 -0.94
CA HIS A 221 3.13 -16.74 -0.43
C HIS A 221 2.30 -17.52 -1.47
N GLY A 222 2.16 -18.83 -1.30
CA GLY A 222 1.57 -19.76 -2.28
C GLY A 222 0.14 -19.45 -2.76
N ILE A 223 -0.71 -18.82 -1.94
CA ILE A 223 -2.07 -18.39 -2.34
C ILE A 223 -1.98 -17.19 -3.31
N GLU A 224 -1.03 -16.30 -3.09
CA GLU A 224 -0.77 -15.14 -3.96
C GLU A 224 -0.30 -15.65 -5.34
N LEU A 225 0.58 -16.65 -5.37
CA LEU A 225 1.02 -17.36 -6.58
C LEU A 225 -0.12 -18.10 -7.32
N GLY A 226 -1.14 -18.60 -6.60
CA GLY A 226 -2.32 -19.22 -7.20
C GLY A 226 -3.18 -18.20 -7.95
N ILE A 227 -3.29 -16.98 -7.42
CA ILE A 227 -4.03 -15.89 -8.06
C ILE A 227 -3.22 -15.26 -9.19
N LYS A 228 -1.88 -15.23 -9.07
CA LYS A 228 -0.97 -14.93 -10.18
C LYS A 228 -1.27 -15.80 -11.40
N ARG A 229 -1.40 -17.13 -11.23
CA ARG A 229 -1.78 -18.05 -12.32
C ARG A 229 -3.19 -17.79 -12.87
N PHE A 230 -4.14 -17.46 -12.01
CA PHE A 230 -5.51 -17.12 -12.43
C PHE A 230 -5.57 -15.83 -13.26
N LEU A 231 -4.78 -14.82 -12.90
CA LEU A 231 -4.66 -13.57 -13.65
C LEU A 231 -3.87 -13.78 -14.96
N GLU A 232 -2.77 -14.54 -14.96
CA GLU A 232 -2.02 -14.94 -16.17
C GLU A 232 -2.93 -15.60 -17.23
N LEU A 233 -3.90 -16.41 -16.80
CA LEU A 233 -4.91 -17.02 -17.68
C LEU A 233 -5.87 -15.98 -18.30
N LYS A 234 -6.07 -14.83 -17.65
CA LYS A 234 -6.95 -13.74 -18.11
C LYS A 234 -6.22 -12.58 -18.79
N THR A 235 -4.92 -12.39 -18.55
CA THR A 235 -4.12 -11.28 -19.11
C THR A 235 -2.98 -11.82 -19.97
N LYS A 236 -3.25 -12.05 -21.26
CA LYS A 236 -2.24 -12.39 -22.28
C LYS A 236 -1.25 -11.25 -22.62
N PHE A 237 -1.27 -10.14 -21.90
CA PHE A 237 -0.35 -9.01 -22.12
C PHE A 237 0.53 -8.81 -20.89
N VAL A 238 1.81 -8.53 -21.16
CA VAL A 238 2.92 -8.32 -20.21
C VAL A 238 3.76 -9.59 -19.97
N LYS A 239 4.52 -9.97 -21.00
CA LYS A 239 5.79 -10.70 -20.84
C LYS A 239 6.89 -9.80 -21.38
N THR A 240 7.91 -9.53 -20.58
CA THR A 240 9.21 -9.04 -21.07
C THR A 240 10.27 -10.04 -20.65
N ASP A 241 11.12 -10.41 -21.62
CA ASP A 241 12.25 -11.30 -21.43
C ASP A 241 13.39 -10.54 -20.76
N VAL A 242 13.47 -10.64 -19.43
CA VAL A 242 14.68 -10.97 -18.63
C VAL A 242 14.22 -10.92 -17.17
N GLY A 243 14.17 -12.09 -16.52
CA GLY A 243 13.74 -12.25 -15.12
C GLY A 243 12.23 -12.04 -14.95
N GLY A 244 11.44 -13.10 -15.05
CA GLY A 244 9.97 -13.06 -15.10
C GLY A 244 9.25 -12.47 -13.87
N SER A 245 9.32 -11.15 -13.71
CA SER A 245 8.56 -10.38 -12.73
C SER A 245 7.28 -9.84 -13.38
N ILE A 246 6.22 -10.61 -13.28
CA ILE A 246 4.86 -10.12 -13.49
C ILE A 246 4.57 -9.14 -12.36
N ASN A 247 4.29 -7.87 -12.69
CA ASN A 247 3.72 -6.92 -11.74
C ASN A 247 2.42 -7.52 -11.21
N PHE A 248 2.39 -7.81 -9.92
CA PHE A 248 1.22 -8.37 -9.26
C PHE A 248 0.06 -7.35 -9.35
N ILE A 249 -1.02 -7.68 -10.06
CA ILE A 249 -2.22 -6.81 -10.17
C ILE A 249 -3.04 -6.84 -8.86
N PHE A 250 -2.59 -7.61 -7.86
CA PHE A 250 -3.45 -8.11 -6.80
C PHE A 250 -3.83 -7.13 -5.67
N PRO A 251 -3.12 -6.01 -5.41
CA PRO A 251 -3.64 -4.99 -4.48
C PRO A 251 -4.67 -4.07 -5.10
N ALA A 252 -4.57 -3.84 -6.41
CA ALA A 252 -5.51 -2.98 -7.11
C ALA A 252 -6.94 -3.53 -6.94
N LEU A 253 -7.16 -4.83 -7.11
CA LEU A 253 -8.51 -5.42 -7.14
C LEU A 253 -9.37 -5.24 -5.87
N GLU A 254 -8.79 -5.16 -4.67
CA GLU A 254 -9.58 -4.88 -3.44
C GLU A 254 -9.59 -3.39 -3.05
N ARG A 255 -8.52 -2.62 -3.33
CA ARG A 255 -8.48 -1.17 -3.04
C ARG A 255 -9.21 -0.32 -4.09
N SER A 256 -9.42 -0.88 -5.28
CA SER A 256 -9.92 -0.19 -6.46
C SER A 256 -11.31 -0.69 -6.89
N GLN A 257 -12.21 -0.97 -5.94
CA GLN A 257 -13.58 -1.28 -6.30
C GLN A 257 -14.31 0.02 -6.68
N ALA A 258 -15.00 -0.01 -7.81
CA ALA A 258 -15.86 1.10 -8.19
C ALA A 258 -17.04 1.17 -7.22
N VAL A 259 -17.26 2.34 -6.62
CA VAL A 259 -18.32 2.58 -5.64
C VAL A 259 -19.43 3.38 -6.30
N PHE A 260 -20.67 2.95 -6.15
CA PHE A 260 -21.83 3.72 -6.60
C PHE A 260 -22.49 4.40 -5.40
N ILE A 261 -22.46 5.72 -5.41
CA ILE A 261 -23.08 6.56 -4.37
C ILE A 261 -24.37 7.11 -4.96
N GLU A 262 -25.49 6.69 -4.39
CA GLU A 262 -26.79 7.21 -4.79
C GLU A 262 -27.00 8.65 -4.31
N THR A 263 -27.79 9.38 -5.09
CA THR A 263 -28.33 10.67 -4.70
C THR A 263 -29.75 10.46 -4.16
N GLU A 264 -30.01 10.91 -2.94
CA GLU A 264 -31.34 10.82 -2.31
C GLU A 264 -32.44 11.55 -3.11
N SER A 265 -32.03 12.52 -3.94
CA SER A 265 -32.89 13.32 -4.81
C SER A 265 -32.59 13.08 -6.28
N TRP A 266 -33.59 13.33 -7.13
CA TRP A 266 -33.42 13.34 -8.57
C TRP A 266 -32.92 14.70 -9.06
N PHE A 267 -31.83 14.71 -9.81
CA PHE A 267 -31.20 15.91 -10.36
C PHE A 267 -31.15 15.87 -11.89
N ASP A 268 -31.49 17.00 -12.52
CA ASP A 268 -31.56 17.11 -13.97
C ASP A 268 -30.16 17.17 -14.61
N ASN A 269 -29.16 17.70 -13.90
CA ASN A 269 -27.80 17.86 -14.42
C ASN A 269 -26.75 17.07 -13.62
N SER A 270 -25.63 16.74 -14.27
CA SER A 270 -24.54 15.97 -13.68
C SER A 270 -23.77 16.72 -12.60
N SER A 271 -23.71 18.05 -12.66
CA SER A 271 -22.99 18.86 -11.68
C SER A 271 -23.66 18.84 -10.31
N GLN A 272 -24.98 18.98 -10.26
CA GLN A 272 -25.77 18.89 -9.03
C GLN A 272 -25.65 17.49 -8.39
N ARG A 273 -25.68 16.42 -9.20
CA ARG A 273 -25.43 15.05 -8.71
C ARG A 273 -24.05 14.93 -8.06
N LEU A 274 -23.04 15.46 -8.74
CA LEU A 274 -21.67 15.44 -8.24
C LEU A 274 -21.55 16.21 -6.92
N ASP A 275 -22.10 17.42 -6.86
CA ASP A 275 -22.04 18.26 -5.66
C ASP A 275 -22.80 17.62 -4.48
N ALA A 276 -23.93 16.95 -4.74
CA ALA A 276 -24.65 16.17 -3.73
C ALA A 276 -23.81 15.00 -3.19
N VAL A 277 -23.15 14.23 -4.07
CA VAL A 277 -22.27 13.13 -3.67
C VAL A 277 -21.03 13.64 -2.90
N ILE A 278 -20.43 14.75 -3.32
CA ILE A 278 -19.32 15.38 -2.60
C ILE A 278 -19.77 15.79 -1.18
N THR A 279 -20.93 16.43 -1.07
CA THR A 279 -21.49 16.85 0.22
C THR A 279 -21.71 15.66 1.15
N ARG A 280 -22.29 14.57 0.63
CA ARG A 280 -22.49 13.32 1.38
C ARG A 280 -21.17 12.74 1.87
N LEU A 281 -20.18 12.60 1.00
CA LEU A 281 -18.89 12.04 1.38
C LEU A 281 -18.12 12.90 2.40
N MET A 282 -18.17 14.23 2.26
CA MET A 282 -17.62 15.14 3.26
C MET A 282 -18.33 14.98 4.61
N SER A 283 -19.65 14.78 4.62
CA SER A 283 -20.40 14.50 5.85
C SER A 283 -20.03 13.16 6.50
N CYS A 284 -19.58 12.18 5.70
CA CYS A 284 -19.02 10.92 6.18
C CYS A 284 -17.55 11.04 6.65
N GLY A 285 -16.95 12.22 6.58
CA GLY A 285 -15.61 12.50 7.06
C GLY A 285 -14.50 12.41 6.02
N HIS A 286 -14.81 12.20 4.73
CA HIS A 286 -13.80 12.18 3.66
C HIS A 286 -13.32 13.58 3.27
N GLU A 287 -12.03 13.71 2.98
CA GLU A 287 -11.48 14.92 2.39
C GLU A 287 -11.59 14.84 0.86
N ILE A 288 -12.16 15.86 0.23
CA ILE A 288 -12.36 15.85 -1.23
C ILE A 288 -11.82 17.11 -1.86
N LYS A 289 -10.99 16.93 -2.90
CA LYS A 289 -10.55 17.99 -3.80
C LYS A 289 -10.97 17.66 -5.23
N VAL A 290 -11.72 18.56 -5.85
CA VAL A 290 -12.04 18.45 -7.28
C VAL A 290 -10.81 18.88 -8.09
N ILE A 291 -10.25 17.96 -8.88
CA ILE A 291 -9.08 18.21 -9.71
C ILE A 291 -9.50 18.80 -11.06
N GLU A 292 -10.52 18.21 -11.67
CA GLU A 292 -11.05 18.63 -12.96
C GLU A 292 -12.57 18.45 -12.98
N ARG A 293 -13.30 19.46 -13.49
CA ARG A 293 -14.74 19.38 -13.75
C ARG A 293 -14.98 19.13 -15.24
N GLY A 294 -15.99 18.32 -15.54
CA GLY A 294 -16.39 17.98 -16.90
C GLY A 294 -17.61 17.06 -16.91
N SER A 295 -17.86 16.39 -18.03
CA SER A 295 -18.88 15.34 -18.12
C SER A 295 -18.57 14.15 -17.20
N ILE A 296 -17.28 13.87 -17.02
CA ILE A 296 -16.71 12.99 -16.00
C ILE A 296 -15.72 13.86 -15.21
N ALA A 297 -15.95 14.01 -13.92
CA ALA A 297 -15.07 14.81 -13.07
C ALA A 297 -13.96 13.94 -12.48
N THR A 298 -12.79 14.51 -12.21
CA THR A 298 -11.73 13.83 -11.45
C THR A 298 -11.67 14.40 -10.05
N LEU A 299 -11.82 13.51 -9.06
CA LEU A 299 -11.78 13.82 -7.65
C LEU A 299 -10.53 13.20 -7.03
N LYS A 300 -9.88 13.94 -6.13
CA LYS A 300 -9.01 13.36 -5.11
C LYS A 300 -9.84 13.18 -3.85
N ILE A 301 -10.10 11.93 -3.47
CA ILE A 301 -10.82 11.56 -2.25
C ILE A 301 -9.78 10.97 -1.30
N ASP A 302 -9.56 11.63 -0.17
CA ASP A 302 -8.44 11.42 0.73
C ASP A 302 -7.10 11.44 -0.04
N ASN A 303 -6.42 10.30 -0.15
CA ASN A 303 -5.14 10.16 -0.85
C ASN A 303 -5.24 9.55 -2.26
N LEU A 304 -6.44 9.20 -2.72
CA LEU A 304 -6.64 8.45 -3.97
C LEU A 304 -7.42 9.26 -5.00
N LEU A 305 -7.16 9.01 -6.28
CA LEU A 305 -7.87 9.65 -7.39
C LEU A 305 -9.01 8.77 -7.89
N TYR A 306 -10.12 9.41 -8.24
CA TYR A 306 -11.31 8.76 -8.79
C TYR A 306 -11.86 9.58 -9.95
N ASP A 307 -12.28 8.89 -11.01
CA ASP A 307 -13.19 9.44 -12.00
C ASP A 307 -14.62 9.27 -11.48
N ALA A 308 -15.34 10.39 -11.40
CA ALA A 308 -16.72 10.47 -10.94
C ALA A 308 -17.64 10.52 -12.16
N ILE A 309 -18.27 9.37 -12.44
CA ILE A 309 -19.12 9.17 -13.61
C ILE A 309 -20.59 9.25 -13.19
N PRO A 310 -21.35 10.25 -13.66
CA PRO A 310 -22.80 10.29 -13.44
C PRO A 310 -23.46 9.03 -13.99
N HIS A 311 -24.24 8.34 -13.16
CA HIS A 311 -24.77 7.03 -13.51
C HIS A 311 -26.14 6.79 -12.88
N PHE A 312 -26.82 5.74 -13.31
CA PHE A 312 -28.03 5.25 -12.67
C PHE A 312 -27.97 3.72 -12.58
N VAL A 313 -28.54 3.16 -11.51
CA VAL A 313 -28.70 1.72 -11.33
C VAL A 313 -30.19 1.39 -11.45
N MET A 314 -30.50 0.39 -12.27
CA MET A 314 -31.87 -0.08 -12.45
C MET A 314 -32.21 -1.12 -11.39
N MET A 315 -33.14 -0.77 -10.50
CA MET A 315 -33.80 -1.70 -9.57
C MET A 315 -35.27 -1.84 -9.97
N LYS A 316 -36.21 -1.88 -9.01
CA LYS A 316 -37.64 -1.72 -9.31
C LYS A 316 -37.96 -0.32 -9.87
N VAL A 317 -37.20 0.69 -9.43
CA VAL A 317 -37.21 2.07 -9.91
C VAL A 317 -35.76 2.50 -10.20
N PRO A 318 -35.52 3.42 -11.14
CA PRO A 318 -34.18 3.92 -11.42
C PRO A 318 -33.66 4.72 -10.23
N ILE A 319 -32.47 4.38 -9.75
CA ILE A 319 -31.77 5.11 -8.70
C ILE A 319 -30.62 5.88 -9.35
N GLN A 320 -30.62 7.20 -9.17
CA GLN A 320 -29.60 8.09 -9.72
C GLN A 320 -28.42 8.21 -8.76
N GLY A 321 -27.22 8.42 -9.30
CA GLY A 321 -26.04 8.63 -8.47
C GLY A 321 -24.77 8.91 -9.27
N VAL A 322 -23.64 8.68 -8.62
CA VAL A 322 -22.30 8.80 -9.21
C VAL A 322 -21.53 7.52 -8.94
N ARG A 323 -20.96 6.95 -10.01
CA ARG A 323 -20.02 5.83 -9.91
C ARG A 323 -18.61 6.41 -9.82
N LEU A 324 -17.97 6.22 -8.68
CA LEU A 324 -16.57 6.52 -8.46
C LEU A 324 -15.73 5.35 -8.95
N VAL A 325 -14.93 5.58 -10.00
CA VAL A 325 -14.01 4.60 -10.55
C VAL A 325 -12.59 5.03 -10.18
N PRO A 326 -11.81 4.22 -9.47
CA PRO A 326 -10.42 4.55 -9.15
C PRO A 326 -9.63 4.89 -10.41
N LYS A 327 -8.99 6.06 -10.38
CA LYS A 327 -8.17 6.57 -11.48
C LYS A 327 -6.72 6.27 -11.16
N ARG A 328 -6.06 5.54 -12.07
CA ARG A 328 -4.61 5.33 -11.97
C ARG A 328 -3.89 6.66 -12.23
N PRO A 329 -2.69 6.86 -11.65
CA PRO A 329 -1.84 7.98 -12.04
C PRO A 329 -1.72 8.02 -13.57
N LEU A 330 -1.88 9.22 -14.16
CA LEU A 330 -1.93 9.44 -15.61
C LEU A 330 -0.55 9.28 -16.26
#